data_AF-A0A1B8J9E2-F1
#
_entry.id   AF-A0A1B8J9E2-F1
#
_cell.length_a   1.000
_cell.length_b   1.000
_cell.length_c   1.000
_cell.angle_alpha   90.00
_cell.angle_beta   90.00
_cell.angle_gamma   90.00
#
_symmetry.space_group_name_H-M   'P 1'
#
loop_
_entity.id
_entity.type
_entity.pdbx_description
1 polymer ?
#
loop_
_entity_poly.entity_id
_entity_poly.type
_entity_poly.pdbx_seq_one_letter_code
_entity_poly.pdbx_strand_id
1 'polypeptide(L)'
;MPDSASKQNYRPNTPKISTQAKISILVCYHQISKPVIAGKYLRSIIVGAANMGEKAESIISYLEKASGKKRANSDAQASAPESKSQSALVLRDDVGENISALNPYFCELTAIYWAWKNLDSEYYGLFHYRRVFNLRFMERFARFAQTRTRVINANLLKILCGLDDKNIRQKVAQYDIITTACINSGKNELDPLYKNYALAHPSSDLDTCIEYIKSHYPHMSDALDSALFAKPTHWSIANMFIMRKDLFFEYCEWLFSVLFGVQDKIPYKSYDKYQARVFGFLAERLFNVWLEYKRVQNPELRFGYAPLLQMIKDNPIFGFSTSGEHKRLFIFGLRVWKSKIQNKSA
;
A
#
# COMPACT_ATOMS: atom_id res chain seq x y z
N MET A 1 -29.30 -37.80 -26.22
CA MET A 1 -28.33 -37.54 -27.30
C MET A 1 -28.01 -36.05 -27.25
N PRO A 2 -26.77 -35.65 -26.94
CA PRO A 2 -26.41 -34.26 -26.64
C PRO A 2 -26.10 -33.48 -27.91
N ASP A 3 -26.57 -32.25 -27.98
CA ASP A 3 -26.14 -31.30 -29.01
C ASP A 3 -24.93 -30.51 -28.47
N SER A 4 -23.79 -30.78 -29.10
CA SER A 4 -22.48 -30.20 -28.79
C SER A 4 -22.39 -28.78 -29.34
N ALA A 5 -22.83 -27.78 -28.58
CA ALA A 5 -22.47 -26.40 -28.84
C ALA A 5 -21.05 -26.15 -28.30
N SER A 6 -20.09 -26.08 -29.23
CA SER A 6 -18.69 -25.72 -28.99
C SER A 6 -18.58 -24.47 -28.11
N LYS A 7 -18.05 -24.61 -26.90
CA LYS A 7 -17.53 -23.49 -26.12
C LYS A 7 -16.32 -22.92 -26.86
N GLN A 8 -16.56 -21.95 -27.75
CA GLN A 8 -15.48 -21.11 -28.27
C GLN A 8 -14.84 -20.42 -27.06
N ASN A 9 -13.57 -20.74 -26.84
CA ASN A 9 -12.72 -20.06 -25.88
C ASN A 9 -12.59 -18.59 -26.31
N TYR A 10 -13.46 -17.72 -25.81
CA TYR A 10 -13.28 -16.28 -25.89
C TYR A 10 -12.02 -15.93 -25.08
N ARG A 11 -10.88 -15.83 -25.77
CA ARG A 11 -9.68 -15.19 -25.23
C ARG A 11 -9.88 -13.70 -25.49
N PRO A 12 -10.15 -12.86 -24.47
CA PRO A 12 -10.17 -11.42 -24.69
C PRO A 12 -8.82 -11.03 -25.30
N ASN A 13 -8.86 -10.24 -26.37
CA ASN A 13 -7.67 -9.64 -26.98
C ASN A 13 -6.95 -8.83 -25.89
N THR A 14 -5.93 -9.43 -25.26
CA THR A 14 -5.11 -8.73 -24.29
C THR A 14 -4.42 -7.60 -25.04
N PRO A 15 -4.63 -6.32 -24.69
CA PRO A 15 -3.84 -5.24 -25.25
C PRO A 15 -2.37 -5.58 -25.00
N LYS A 16 -1.59 -5.70 -26.08
CA LYS A 16 -0.15 -5.90 -25.97
C LYS A 16 0.44 -4.61 -25.41
N ILE A 17 0.56 -4.54 -24.09
CA ILE A 17 1.40 -3.54 -23.44
C ILE A 17 2.77 -3.59 -24.10
N SER A 18 3.26 -2.42 -24.52
CA SER A 18 4.57 -2.27 -25.15
C SER A 18 5.66 -2.98 -24.33
N THR A 19 6.68 -3.51 -24.99
CA THR A 19 7.89 -4.04 -24.31
C THR A 19 8.60 -2.96 -23.49
N GLN A 20 8.27 -1.69 -23.72
CA GLN A 20 8.81 -0.52 -23.06
C GLN A 20 7.94 0.02 -21.91
N ALA A 21 6.85 -0.66 -21.54
CA ALA A 21 5.89 -0.03 -20.65
C ALA A 21 6.44 0.36 -19.28
N LYS A 22 6.17 1.59 -18.88
CA LYS A 22 6.74 2.23 -17.69
C LYS A 22 5.92 1.85 -16.46
N ILE A 23 6.33 0.79 -15.76
CA ILE A 23 5.67 0.33 -14.53
C ILE A 23 6.47 0.83 -13.32
N SER A 24 5.80 1.51 -12.38
CA SER A 24 6.40 1.92 -11.10
C SER A 24 5.56 1.42 -9.93
N ILE A 25 6.05 0.41 -9.23
CA ILE A 25 5.49 -0.08 -7.97
C ILE A 25 6.38 0.46 -6.84
N LEU A 26 5.86 1.42 -6.09
CA LEU A 26 6.56 2.00 -4.94
C LEU A 26 6.54 1.04 -3.76
N VAL A 27 7.69 0.85 -3.12
CA VAL A 27 7.79 0.10 -1.86
C VAL A 27 8.11 1.07 -0.75
N CYS A 28 7.16 1.27 0.18
CA CYS A 28 7.24 2.30 1.19
C CYS A 28 8.08 1.88 2.41
N TYR A 29 9.11 2.67 2.74
CA TYR A 29 9.98 2.50 3.90
C TYR A 29 9.93 3.73 4.82
N HIS A 30 9.79 3.51 6.13
CA HIS A 30 9.98 4.56 7.17
C HIS A 30 11.05 4.19 8.20
N GLN A 31 11.66 3.03 8.01
CA GLN A 31 12.71 2.46 8.84
C GLN A 31 13.48 1.40 8.04
N ILE A 32 14.69 1.10 8.50
CA ILE A 32 15.47 -0.03 7.99
C ILE A 32 14.70 -1.33 8.23
N SER A 33 14.49 -2.12 7.18
CA SER A 33 13.89 -3.43 7.29
C SER A 33 14.45 -4.39 6.24
N LYS A 34 14.55 -5.66 6.64
CA LYS A 34 14.79 -6.80 5.74
C LYS A 34 13.46 -7.48 5.39
N PRO A 35 13.36 -8.10 4.20
CA PRO A 35 14.26 -7.91 3.06
C PRO A 35 14.09 -6.52 2.44
N VAL A 36 15.10 -6.06 1.70
CA VAL A 36 14.95 -4.93 0.78
C VAL A 36 14.28 -5.44 -0.49
N ILE A 37 13.15 -4.85 -0.84
CA ILE A 37 12.31 -5.24 -1.97
C ILE A 37 12.55 -4.21 -3.06
N ALA A 38 13.46 -4.54 -3.97
CA ALA A 38 13.84 -3.66 -5.07
C ALA A 38 14.03 -4.46 -6.37
N GLY A 39 13.80 -3.82 -7.51
CA GLY A 39 13.88 -4.41 -8.85
C GLY A 39 13.71 -3.33 -9.91
N LYS A 40 13.55 -3.72 -11.18
CA LYS A 40 13.32 -2.74 -12.25
C LYS A 40 12.01 -1.98 -12.04
N TYR A 41 10.96 -2.69 -11.66
CA TYR A 41 9.62 -2.12 -11.45
C TYR A 41 9.30 -1.87 -9.96
N LEU A 42 10.10 -2.40 -9.04
CA LEU A 42 9.93 -2.23 -7.59
C LEU A 42 10.89 -1.15 -7.10
N ARG A 43 10.36 0.05 -6.86
CA ARG A 43 11.14 1.25 -6.54
C ARG A 43 10.96 1.60 -5.07
N SER A 44 12.05 1.58 -4.30
CA SER A 44 12.01 1.98 -2.90
C SER A 44 11.69 3.47 -2.78
N ILE A 45 10.78 3.83 -1.89
CA ILE A 45 10.50 5.22 -1.50
C ILE A 45 10.55 5.36 0.02
N ILE A 46 11.20 6.42 0.50
CA ILE A 46 11.13 6.82 1.90
C ILE A 46 9.91 7.71 2.07
N VAL A 47 9.04 7.32 3.02
CA VAL A 47 7.80 8.04 3.34
C VAL A 47 7.96 8.81 4.65
N GLY A 48 7.43 10.02 4.73
CA GLY A 48 7.63 10.93 5.85
C GLY A 48 9.05 11.47 5.96
N ALA A 49 9.79 11.51 4.84
CA ALA A 49 11.18 11.94 4.82
C ALA A 49 11.37 13.37 5.37
N ALA A 50 10.38 14.25 5.19
CA ALA A 50 10.38 15.61 5.74
C ALA A 50 10.49 15.65 7.28
N ASN A 51 10.07 14.58 7.97
CA ASN A 51 10.05 14.50 9.43
C ASN A 51 11.23 13.69 10.02
N MET A 52 12.19 13.26 9.19
CA MET A 52 13.20 12.27 9.62
C MET A 52 14.58 12.83 9.94
N GLY A 53 14.93 14.02 9.45
CA GLY A 53 16.30 14.54 9.53
C GLY A 53 17.32 13.52 9.01
N GLU A 54 18.43 13.33 9.75
CA GLU A 54 19.52 12.41 9.38
C GLU A 54 19.09 10.93 9.26
N LYS A 55 17.98 10.53 9.91
CA LYS A 55 17.47 9.16 9.83
C LYS A 55 17.11 8.78 8.38
N ALA A 56 16.66 9.74 7.57
CA ALA A 56 16.35 9.49 6.16
C ALA A 56 17.61 9.01 5.41
N GLU A 57 18.74 9.68 5.58
CA GLU A 57 20.01 9.33 4.92
C GLU A 57 20.51 7.94 5.35
N SER A 58 20.35 7.59 6.63
CA SER A 58 20.69 6.25 7.13
C SER A 58 19.88 5.15 6.43
N ILE A 59 18.58 5.38 6.22
CA ILE A 59 17.71 4.43 5.50
C ILE A 59 18.10 4.37 4.02
N ILE A 60 18.36 5.51 3.36
CA ILE A 60 18.81 5.56 1.95
C ILE A 60 20.08 4.72 1.78
N SER A 61 21.11 5.01 2.56
CA SER A 61 22.40 4.31 2.52
C SER A 61 22.23 2.80 2.68
N TYR A 62 21.36 2.38 3.62
CA TYR A 62 21.04 0.97 3.80
C TYR A 62 20.38 0.34 2.57
N LEU A 63 19.36 1.00 2.00
CA LEU A 63 18.59 0.50 0.86
C LEU A 63 19.45 0.42 -0.41
N GLU A 64 20.32 1.40 -0.65
CA GLU A 64 21.27 1.42 -1.78
C GLU A 64 22.27 0.27 -1.67
N LYS A 65 22.91 0.12 -0.50
CA LYS A 65 23.86 -0.97 -0.23
C LYS A 65 23.22 -2.34 -0.42
N ALA A 66 22.01 -2.53 0.09
CA ALA A 66 21.28 -3.79 -0.02
C ALA A 66 20.80 -4.09 -1.45
N SER A 67 20.62 -3.06 -2.29
CA SER A 67 20.22 -3.22 -3.69
C SER A 67 21.41 -3.52 -4.63
N GLY A 68 22.63 -3.61 -4.09
CA GLY A 68 23.83 -3.96 -4.86
C GLY A 68 24.33 -2.87 -5.81
N LYS A 69 23.84 -1.63 -5.66
CA LYS A 69 24.21 -0.50 -6.53
C LYS A 69 24.97 0.53 -5.71
N LYS A 70 26.23 0.82 -6.10
CA LYS A 70 27.04 1.89 -5.50
C LYS A 70 26.44 3.25 -5.89
N ARG A 71 26.50 4.25 -5.00
CA ARG A 71 26.32 5.67 -5.36
C ARG A 71 27.29 5.95 -6.51
N ALA A 72 26.78 6.38 -7.66
CA ALA A 72 27.66 7.01 -8.64
C ALA A 72 28.16 8.31 -7.99
N ASN A 73 29.48 8.49 -7.90
CA ASN A 73 30.05 9.76 -7.49
C ASN A 73 29.52 10.85 -8.42
N SER A 74 28.80 11.81 -7.87
CA SER A 74 28.46 13.06 -8.55
C SER A 74 29.64 14.02 -8.41
N ASP A 75 30.75 13.68 -9.07
CA ASP A 75 31.85 14.62 -9.33
C ASP A 75 31.68 15.14 -10.76
N ALA A 76 30.72 16.04 -10.98
CA ALA A 76 30.72 16.98 -12.09
C ALA A 76 29.66 18.09 -11.87
N GLN A 77 30.14 19.34 -11.93
CA GLN A 77 29.41 20.62 -11.97
C GLN A 77 28.82 21.18 -10.67
N ALA A 78 29.71 21.88 -9.96
CA ALA A 78 29.35 23.00 -9.08
C ALA A 78 28.78 24.16 -9.92
N SER A 79 27.51 24.51 -9.73
CA SER A 79 26.92 25.88 -9.81
C SER A 79 25.39 25.84 -9.90
N ALA A 80 24.71 25.50 -8.79
CA ALA A 80 23.30 25.83 -8.55
C ALA A 80 22.98 25.62 -7.06
N PRO A 81 22.06 26.42 -6.46
CA PRO A 81 21.76 26.32 -5.03
C PRO A 81 21.16 24.95 -4.70
N GLU A 82 21.53 24.42 -3.54
CA GLU A 82 21.27 23.08 -2.99
C GLU A 82 19.90 22.48 -3.35
N SER A 83 19.78 21.90 -4.54
CA SER A 83 18.74 20.91 -4.81
C SER A 83 19.18 19.63 -4.13
N LYS A 84 18.40 19.14 -3.16
CA LYS A 84 18.57 17.80 -2.56
C LYS A 84 18.64 16.77 -3.69
N SER A 85 19.85 16.42 -4.12
CA SER A 85 20.11 15.53 -5.24
C SER A 85 19.50 14.16 -4.93
N GLN A 86 18.44 13.79 -5.67
CA GLN A 86 17.88 12.45 -5.56
C GLN A 86 18.95 11.43 -5.96
N SER A 87 19.19 10.44 -5.09
CA SER A 87 19.74 9.19 -5.59
C SER A 87 18.71 8.58 -6.55
N ALA A 88 19.12 8.30 -7.78
CA ALA A 88 18.25 7.68 -8.79
C ALA A 88 17.65 6.31 -8.36
N LEU A 89 18.09 5.76 -7.23
CA LEU A 89 17.79 4.41 -6.77
C LEU A 89 16.75 4.35 -5.64
N VAL A 90 16.72 5.35 -4.76
CA VAL A 90 15.79 5.42 -3.63
C VAL A 90 15.08 6.76 -3.68
N LEU A 91 13.78 6.69 -3.89
CA LEU A 91 12.92 7.86 -3.95
C LEU A 91 12.64 8.41 -2.55
N ARG A 92 12.25 9.67 -2.48
CA ARG A 92 11.81 10.32 -1.25
C ARG A 92 10.52 11.06 -1.53
N ASP A 93 9.58 10.97 -0.60
CA ASP A 93 8.31 11.64 -0.71
C ASP A 93 8.38 13.15 -0.38
N ASP A 94 9.53 13.69 0.04
CA ASP A 94 9.74 15.10 0.42
C ASP A 94 10.35 15.98 -0.69
N VAL A 95 10.32 15.52 -1.94
CA VAL A 95 10.88 16.23 -3.11
C VAL A 95 9.78 16.57 -4.10
N GLY A 96 9.84 17.75 -4.74
CA GLY A 96 8.80 18.21 -5.66
C GLY A 96 7.50 18.54 -4.93
N GLU A 97 6.36 18.43 -5.61
CA GLU A 97 5.05 18.65 -4.97
C GLU A 97 4.72 17.47 -4.06
N ASN A 98 4.49 17.73 -2.77
CA ASN A 98 4.33 16.66 -1.79
C ASN A 98 3.57 17.04 -0.53
N ILE A 99 3.21 16.01 0.23
CA ILE A 99 2.62 16.09 1.57
C ILE A 99 3.41 15.26 2.60
N SER A 100 4.73 15.11 2.43
CA SER A 100 5.58 14.25 3.27
C SER A 100 5.46 14.57 4.77
N ALA A 101 5.35 15.86 5.11
CA ALA A 101 5.17 16.30 6.49
C ALA A 101 3.91 15.71 7.16
N LEU A 102 2.87 15.37 6.38
CA LEU A 102 1.62 14.77 6.87
C LEU A 102 1.71 13.25 7.08
N ASN A 103 2.85 12.60 6.83
CA ASN A 103 3.03 11.15 7.01
C ASN A 103 2.59 10.59 8.38
N PRO A 104 2.76 11.29 9.52
CA PRO A 104 2.24 10.80 10.81
C PRO A 104 0.73 10.54 10.81
N TYR A 105 -0.01 11.21 9.93
CA TYR A 105 -1.47 11.15 9.83
C TYR A 105 -1.95 10.42 8.58
N PHE A 106 -1.28 10.67 7.45
CA PHE A 106 -1.62 10.12 6.13
C PHE A 106 -0.87 8.82 5.80
N CYS A 107 0.14 8.42 6.59
CA CYS A 107 0.90 7.19 6.39
C CYS A 107 1.40 7.07 4.93
N GLU A 108 1.30 5.89 4.31
CA GLU A 108 1.75 5.63 2.94
C GLU A 108 0.97 6.42 1.86
N LEU A 109 -0.12 7.12 2.18
CA LEU A 109 -0.79 8.01 1.22
C LEU A 109 0.14 9.16 0.78
N THR A 110 1.13 9.51 1.60
CA THR A 110 2.19 10.46 1.20
C THR A 110 2.98 9.98 -0.02
N ALA A 111 3.25 8.68 -0.15
CA ALA A 111 3.84 8.10 -1.36
C ALA A 111 2.87 8.08 -2.54
N ILE A 112 1.57 7.83 -2.29
CA ILE A 112 0.53 7.88 -3.33
C ILE A 112 0.45 9.31 -3.91
N TYR A 113 0.35 10.32 -3.06
CA TYR A 113 0.31 11.73 -3.48
C TYR A 113 1.57 12.10 -4.25
N TRP A 114 2.74 11.74 -3.72
CA TRP A 114 4.00 12.02 -4.37
C TRP A 114 4.08 11.36 -5.76
N ALA A 115 3.63 10.11 -5.89
CA ALA A 115 3.56 9.42 -7.17
C ALA A 115 2.62 10.12 -8.15
N TRP A 116 1.46 10.58 -7.70
CA TRP A 116 0.49 11.32 -8.52
C TRP A 116 1.08 12.60 -9.11
N LYS A 117 1.85 13.36 -8.33
CA LYS A 117 2.39 14.65 -8.76
C LYS A 117 3.71 14.57 -9.49
N ASN A 118 4.53 13.57 -9.21
CA ASN A 118 5.94 13.57 -9.63
C ASN A 118 6.34 12.37 -10.49
N LEU A 119 5.60 11.25 -10.47
CA LEU A 119 5.94 10.09 -11.29
C LEU A 119 5.19 10.10 -12.61
N ASP A 120 5.94 9.91 -13.69
CA ASP A 120 5.39 9.51 -14.96
C ASP A 120 5.54 7.99 -15.13
N SER A 121 4.43 7.27 -15.28
CA SER A 121 4.36 5.82 -15.48
C SER A 121 3.05 5.47 -16.19
N GLU A 122 2.97 4.31 -16.83
CA GLU A 122 1.72 3.77 -17.38
C GLU A 122 0.96 2.97 -16.34
N TYR A 123 1.67 2.37 -15.38
CA TYR A 123 1.10 1.67 -14.24
C TYR A 123 1.76 2.11 -12.93
N TYR A 124 0.92 2.37 -11.94
CA TYR A 124 1.30 2.85 -10.62
C TYR A 124 0.92 1.79 -9.60
N GLY A 125 1.85 1.42 -8.73
CA GLY A 125 1.57 0.50 -7.64
C GLY A 125 2.15 0.95 -6.31
N LEU A 126 1.60 0.40 -5.24
CA LEU A 126 2.01 0.70 -3.87
C LEU A 126 2.08 -0.59 -3.06
N PHE A 127 3.28 -0.91 -2.58
CA PHE A 127 3.54 -1.95 -1.58
C PHE A 127 4.10 -1.33 -0.30
N HIS A 128 4.01 -2.07 0.79
CA HIS A 128 4.76 -1.75 2.00
C HIS A 128 6.04 -2.58 2.05
N TYR A 129 7.02 -2.11 2.82
CA TYR A 129 8.27 -2.84 3.05
C TYR A 129 8.12 -4.26 3.66
N ARG A 130 6.93 -4.63 4.17
CA ARG A 130 6.62 -5.97 4.74
C ARG A 130 5.33 -6.59 4.24
N ARG A 131 4.69 -6.00 3.23
CA ARG A 131 3.43 -6.48 2.66
C ARG A 131 3.54 -6.33 1.15
N VAL A 132 3.55 -7.45 0.45
CA VAL A 132 3.66 -7.51 -1.01
C VAL A 132 2.59 -8.43 -1.59
N PHE A 133 2.19 -8.18 -2.83
CA PHE A 133 1.34 -9.10 -3.56
C PHE A 133 2.09 -10.36 -3.96
N ASN A 134 1.41 -11.49 -3.88
CA ASN A 134 1.80 -12.71 -4.55
C ASN A 134 1.26 -12.67 -5.99
N LEU A 135 2.11 -12.20 -6.91
CA LEU A 135 1.81 -12.14 -8.34
C LEU A 135 2.05 -13.48 -9.05
N ARG A 136 2.66 -14.47 -8.39
CA ARG A 136 2.80 -15.82 -8.94
C ARG A 136 1.45 -16.52 -8.98
N PHE A 137 0.70 -16.43 -7.88
CA PHE A 137 -0.62 -17.02 -7.73
C PHE A 137 -1.67 -15.93 -7.60
N MET A 138 -1.94 -15.23 -8.70
CA MET A 138 -3.11 -14.36 -8.79
C MET A 138 -4.36 -15.22 -8.90
N GLU A 139 -5.42 -14.81 -8.21
CA GLU A 139 -6.57 -15.66 -8.00
C GLU A 139 -7.85 -15.08 -8.62
N ARG A 140 -8.55 -15.96 -9.34
CA ARG A 140 -10.00 -16.14 -9.23
C ARG A 140 -10.36 -17.15 -8.11
N PHE A 141 -9.36 -17.83 -7.53
CA PHE A 141 -9.54 -19.04 -6.69
C PHE A 141 -8.97 -18.96 -5.26
N ALA A 142 -8.78 -17.73 -4.76
CA ALA A 142 -8.57 -17.31 -3.36
C ALA A 142 -8.74 -18.34 -2.25
N ARG A 143 -7.84 -19.29 -1.96
CA ARG A 143 -8.01 -20.03 -0.68
C ARG A 143 -7.76 -19.11 0.53
N PHE A 144 -6.81 -18.18 0.41
CA PHE A 144 -6.47 -17.22 1.47
C PHE A 144 -6.14 -15.84 0.90
N ALA A 145 -6.82 -14.79 1.38
CA ALA A 145 -6.49 -13.39 1.06
C ALA A 145 -5.07 -13.00 1.48
N GLN A 146 -4.64 -13.55 2.61
CA GLN A 146 -3.43 -13.12 3.28
C GLN A 146 -2.73 -14.33 3.88
N THR A 147 -1.43 -14.41 3.61
CA THR A 147 -0.53 -15.37 4.23
C THR A 147 0.48 -14.62 5.08
N ARG A 148 0.84 -15.19 6.22
CA ARG A 148 1.87 -14.64 7.10
C ARG A 148 3.10 -15.53 7.07
N THR A 149 4.26 -14.91 6.95
CA THR A 149 5.54 -15.62 7.01
C THR A 149 6.54 -14.83 7.84
N ARG A 150 7.55 -15.52 8.38
CA ARG A 150 8.71 -14.86 9.00
C ARG A 150 9.47 -14.06 7.95
N VAL A 151 10.32 -13.13 8.39
CA VAL A 151 11.17 -12.39 7.46
C VAL A 151 12.08 -13.37 6.72
N ILE A 152 11.91 -13.44 5.41
CA ILE A 152 12.73 -14.24 4.50
C ILE A 152 13.68 -13.36 3.70
N ASN A 153 14.70 -13.96 3.09
CA ASN A 153 15.62 -13.22 2.23
C ASN A 153 14.92 -12.73 0.94
N ALA A 154 15.48 -11.68 0.31
CA ALA A 154 14.88 -11.00 -0.83
C ALA A 154 14.70 -11.92 -2.06
N ASN A 155 15.64 -12.84 -2.31
CA ASN A 155 15.58 -13.75 -3.46
C ASN A 155 14.45 -14.77 -3.30
N LEU A 156 14.33 -15.38 -2.11
CA LEU A 156 13.24 -16.29 -1.81
C LEU A 156 11.89 -15.59 -1.88
N LEU A 157 11.78 -14.36 -1.36
CA LEU A 157 10.57 -13.56 -1.49
C LEU A 157 10.16 -13.34 -2.95
N LYS A 158 11.13 -12.98 -3.82
CA LYS A 158 10.87 -12.79 -5.24
C LYS A 158 10.37 -14.06 -5.92
N ILE A 159 10.94 -15.21 -5.59
CA ILE A 159 10.53 -16.52 -6.14
C ILE A 159 9.14 -16.93 -5.66
N LEU A 160 8.86 -16.76 -4.36
CA LEU A 160 7.57 -17.15 -3.76
C LEU A 160 6.41 -16.30 -4.27
N CYS A 161 6.64 -14.98 -4.39
CA CYS A 161 5.61 -14.03 -4.78
C CYS A 161 5.62 -13.69 -6.28
N GLY A 162 6.55 -14.22 -7.07
CA GLY A 162 6.66 -13.89 -8.51
C GLY A 162 6.98 -12.41 -8.74
N LEU A 163 7.93 -11.87 -7.99
CA LEU A 163 8.33 -10.45 -8.05
C LEU A 163 9.57 -10.23 -8.93
N ASP A 164 9.84 -11.13 -9.87
CA ASP A 164 10.79 -10.89 -10.95
C ASP A 164 10.17 -10.00 -12.03
N ASP A 165 11.02 -9.28 -12.78
CA ASP A 165 10.58 -8.28 -13.74
C ASP A 165 9.71 -8.87 -14.86
N LYS A 166 9.99 -10.11 -15.28
CA LYS A 166 9.23 -10.78 -16.35
C LYS A 166 7.82 -11.08 -15.88
N ASN A 167 7.65 -11.69 -14.70
CA ASN A 167 6.33 -12.00 -14.15
C ASN A 167 5.54 -10.74 -13.81
N ILE A 168 6.16 -9.73 -13.17
CA ILE A 168 5.50 -8.44 -12.88
C ILE A 168 4.92 -7.85 -14.17
N ARG A 169 5.73 -7.70 -15.21
CA ARG A 169 5.28 -7.13 -16.49
C ARG A 169 4.13 -7.95 -17.09
N GLN A 170 4.26 -9.27 -17.12
CA GLN A 170 3.25 -10.15 -17.70
C GLN A 170 1.92 -10.07 -16.95
N LYS A 171 1.95 -10.01 -15.61
CA LYS A 171 0.74 -9.94 -14.77
C LYS A 171 0.08 -8.58 -14.84
N VAL A 172 0.85 -7.49 -14.69
CA VAL A 172 0.33 -6.12 -14.78
C VAL A 172 -0.37 -5.88 -16.13
N ALA A 173 0.16 -6.43 -17.23
CA ALA A 173 -0.47 -6.29 -18.54
C ALA A 173 -1.82 -6.98 -18.73
N GLN A 174 -2.17 -7.93 -17.87
CA GLN A 174 -3.44 -8.66 -17.96
C GLN A 174 -4.60 -7.91 -17.31
N TYR A 175 -4.33 -6.90 -16.49
CA TYR A 175 -5.31 -6.24 -15.64
C TYR A 175 -5.23 -4.72 -15.77
N ASP A 176 -6.34 -4.06 -15.50
CA ASP A 176 -6.42 -2.61 -15.41
C ASP A 176 -6.20 -2.16 -13.95
N ILE A 177 -6.67 -2.98 -13.00
CA ILE A 177 -6.45 -2.84 -11.55
C ILE A 177 -6.08 -4.20 -10.97
N ILE A 178 -4.99 -4.26 -10.20
CA ILE A 178 -4.64 -5.37 -9.32
C ILE A 178 -4.79 -4.90 -7.88
N THR A 179 -5.55 -5.61 -7.07
CA THR A 179 -5.74 -5.33 -5.65
C THR A 179 -5.71 -6.61 -4.81
N THR A 180 -5.82 -6.51 -3.47
CA THR A 180 -5.77 -7.67 -2.58
C THR A 180 -6.94 -8.63 -2.83
N ALA A 181 -6.66 -9.93 -2.78
CA ALA A 181 -7.68 -10.97 -2.79
C ALA A 181 -8.56 -10.91 -1.53
N CYS A 182 -9.81 -11.36 -1.66
CA CYS A 182 -10.79 -11.38 -0.57
C CYS A 182 -10.50 -12.47 0.46
N ILE A 183 -10.81 -12.20 1.74
CA ILE A 183 -10.78 -13.18 2.82
C ILE A 183 -12.05 -14.03 2.68
N ASN A 184 -11.94 -15.21 2.05
CA ASN A 184 -13.00 -16.21 2.13
C ASN A 184 -12.84 -17.01 3.43
N SER A 185 -13.06 -16.38 4.58
CA SER A 185 -13.13 -17.08 5.86
C SER A 185 -14.49 -17.76 5.94
N GLY A 186 -14.63 -18.93 5.30
CA GLY A 186 -15.87 -19.71 5.17
C GLY A 186 -16.56 -20.17 6.47
N LYS A 187 -16.34 -19.49 7.60
CA LYS A 187 -17.02 -19.67 8.88
C LYS A 187 -17.44 -18.36 9.57
N ASN A 188 -16.99 -17.18 9.11
CA ASN A 188 -17.41 -15.87 9.63
C ASN A 188 -17.62 -14.94 8.43
N GLU A 189 -18.87 -14.54 8.19
CA GLU A 189 -19.17 -13.44 7.27
C GLU A 189 -18.39 -12.20 7.73
N LEU A 190 -17.73 -11.51 6.80
CA LEU A 190 -17.05 -10.26 7.13
C LEU A 190 -18.10 -9.25 7.58
N ASP A 191 -17.85 -8.60 8.72
CA ASP A 191 -18.64 -7.44 9.13
C ASP A 191 -18.58 -6.35 8.04
N PRO A 192 -19.66 -5.58 7.82
CA PRO A 192 -19.62 -4.40 6.97
C PRO A 192 -18.43 -3.49 7.32
N LEU A 193 -17.82 -2.87 6.31
CA LEU A 193 -16.58 -2.10 6.50
C LEU A 193 -16.76 -0.95 7.50
N TYR A 194 -17.96 -0.35 7.55
CA TYR A 194 -18.31 0.65 8.55
C TYR A 194 -18.25 0.08 9.97
N LYS A 195 -18.89 -1.08 10.20
CA LYS A 195 -18.88 -1.74 11.52
C LYS A 195 -17.45 -2.11 11.93
N ASN A 196 -16.65 -2.64 11.00
CA ASN A 196 -15.24 -2.92 11.26
C ASN A 196 -14.44 -1.66 11.65
N TYR A 197 -14.69 -0.52 10.99
CA TYR A 197 -14.07 0.75 11.34
C TYR A 197 -14.49 1.22 12.73
N ALA A 198 -15.79 1.25 13.01
CA ALA A 198 -16.36 1.74 14.27
C ALA A 198 -15.93 0.92 15.49
N LEU A 199 -15.55 -0.36 15.32
CA LEU A 199 -14.99 -1.19 16.40
C LEU A 199 -13.54 -0.81 16.77
N ALA A 200 -12.81 -0.13 15.89
CA ALA A 200 -11.38 0.15 16.06
C ALA A 200 -11.02 1.64 16.07
N HIS A 201 -11.92 2.50 15.60
CA HIS A 201 -11.67 3.92 15.34
C HIS A 201 -12.93 4.75 15.68
N PRO A 202 -12.79 6.06 15.95
CA PRO A 202 -13.94 6.96 16.13
C PRO A 202 -14.80 6.98 14.86
N SER A 203 -16.02 6.44 14.93
CA SER A 203 -16.89 6.32 13.75
C SER A 203 -17.21 7.68 13.12
N SER A 204 -17.28 8.73 13.94
CA SER A 204 -17.48 10.13 13.53
C SER A 204 -16.53 10.58 12.41
N ASP A 205 -15.32 10.03 12.35
CA ASP A 205 -14.33 10.38 11.33
C ASP A 205 -14.76 9.85 9.96
N LEU A 206 -15.31 8.63 9.91
CA LEU A 206 -15.85 8.03 8.70
C LEU A 206 -17.20 8.64 8.32
N ASP A 207 -18.03 8.99 9.31
CA ASP A 207 -19.28 9.73 9.11
C ASP A 207 -19.02 11.05 8.38
N THR A 208 -17.97 11.78 8.78
CA THR A 208 -17.56 13.03 8.13
C THR A 208 -17.21 12.81 6.65
N CYS A 209 -16.51 11.70 6.31
CA CYS A 209 -16.25 11.34 4.92
C CYS A 209 -17.54 10.98 4.16
N ILE A 210 -18.46 10.24 4.79
CA ILE A 210 -19.73 9.83 4.18
C ILE A 210 -20.57 11.06 3.83
N GLU A 211 -20.70 12.02 4.75
CA GLU A 211 -21.40 13.28 4.52
C GLU A 211 -20.77 14.08 3.37
N TYR A 212 -19.44 14.17 3.34
CA TYR A 212 -18.72 14.84 2.25
C TYR A 212 -18.97 14.18 0.90
N ILE A 213 -18.93 12.85 0.83
CA ILE A 213 -19.17 12.10 -0.41
C ILE A 213 -20.63 12.25 -0.86
N LYS A 214 -21.61 12.13 0.04
CA LYS A 214 -23.03 12.28 -0.33
C LYS A 214 -23.35 13.68 -0.86
N SER A 215 -22.66 14.71 -0.37
CA SER A 215 -22.85 16.10 -0.82
C SER A 215 -22.09 16.44 -2.11
N HIS A 216 -20.83 16.02 -2.26
CA HIS A 216 -19.96 16.43 -3.38
C HIS A 216 -19.89 15.40 -4.51
N TYR A 217 -20.18 14.14 -4.21
CA TYR A 217 -20.16 13.00 -5.15
C TYR A 217 -21.44 12.15 -5.03
N PRO A 218 -22.65 12.75 -5.17
CA PRO A 218 -23.90 12.04 -4.94
C PRO A 218 -24.08 10.81 -5.85
N HIS A 219 -23.47 10.84 -7.05
CA HIS A 219 -23.45 9.72 -8.00
C HIS A 219 -22.70 8.46 -7.49
N MET A 220 -21.93 8.56 -6.40
CA MET A 220 -21.25 7.43 -5.76
C MET A 220 -22.03 6.85 -4.57
N SER A 221 -23.23 7.36 -4.25
CA SER A 221 -23.96 6.98 -3.03
C SER A 221 -24.25 5.47 -2.96
N ASP A 222 -24.69 4.86 -4.06
CA ASP A 222 -24.98 3.42 -4.08
C ASP A 222 -23.71 2.58 -3.88
N ALA A 223 -22.59 3.00 -4.47
CA ALA A 223 -21.30 2.34 -4.29
C ALA A 223 -20.76 2.52 -2.85
N LEU A 224 -21.00 3.68 -2.25
CA LEU A 224 -20.68 3.95 -0.86
C LEU A 224 -21.48 3.03 0.07
N ASP A 225 -22.80 2.95 -0.13
CA ASP A 225 -23.67 2.16 0.72
C ASP A 225 -23.37 0.66 0.56
N SER A 226 -23.14 0.20 -0.67
CA SER A 226 -22.69 -1.17 -0.97
C SER A 226 -21.35 -1.50 -0.28
N ALA A 227 -20.35 -0.63 -0.38
CA ALA A 227 -19.02 -0.91 0.18
C ALA A 227 -18.98 -0.81 1.72
N LEU A 228 -19.72 0.11 2.33
CA LEU A 228 -19.61 0.41 3.77
C LEU A 228 -20.61 -0.35 4.63
N PHE A 229 -21.84 -0.54 4.15
CA PHE A 229 -22.95 -1.05 4.96
C PHE A 229 -23.42 -2.44 4.54
N ALA A 230 -23.21 -2.86 3.28
CA ALA A 230 -23.47 -4.24 2.89
C ALA A 230 -22.31 -5.17 3.33
N LYS A 231 -22.59 -6.48 3.34
CA LYS A 231 -21.55 -7.49 3.58
C LYS A 231 -20.61 -7.50 2.36
N PRO A 232 -19.31 -7.20 2.52
CA PRO A 232 -18.43 -7.08 1.38
C PRO A 232 -18.17 -8.43 0.74
N THR A 233 -18.32 -8.51 -0.58
CA THR A 233 -17.88 -9.68 -1.37
C THR A 233 -16.36 -9.68 -1.56
N HIS A 234 -15.75 -8.50 -1.50
CA HIS A 234 -14.32 -8.26 -1.61
C HIS A 234 -13.90 -7.16 -0.63
N TRP A 235 -12.75 -7.33 0.03
CA TRP A 235 -12.16 -6.29 0.88
C TRP A 235 -10.71 -6.03 0.46
N SER A 236 -10.51 -4.86 -0.13
CA SER A 236 -9.19 -4.34 -0.45
C SER A 236 -8.56 -3.73 0.80
N ILE A 237 -7.44 -4.28 1.27
CA ILE A 237 -6.78 -3.83 2.51
C ILE A 237 -5.45 -3.15 2.24
N ALA A 238 -4.95 -2.43 3.25
CA ALA A 238 -3.62 -1.84 3.30
C ALA A 238 -3.32 -0.74 2.26
N ASN A 239 -4.32 -0.19 1.57
CA ASN A 239 -4.10 0.80 0.49
C ASN A 239 -3.13 0.29 -0.59
N MET A 240 -3.05 -1.03 -0.79
CA MET A 240 -2.15 -1.64 -1.78
C MET A 240 -2.89 -1.89 -3.09
N PHE A 241 -2.23 -1.58 -4.21
CA PHE A 241 -2.74 -1.80 -5.54
C PHE A 241 -1.63 -1.76 -6.59
N ILE A 242 -1.95 -2.16 -7.82
CA ILE A 242 -1.24 -1.79 -9.05
C ILE A 242 -2.32 -1.43 -10.07
N MET A 243 -2.32 -0.23 -10.63
CA MET A 243 -3.37 0.22 -11.53
C MET A 243 -2.84 1.07 -12.68
N ARG A 244 -3.58 1.09 -13.79
CA ARG A 244 -3.30 1.91 -14.97
C ARG A 244 -3.35 3.40 -14.63
N LYS A 245 -2.58 4.22 -15.34
CA LYS A 245 -2.40 5.67 -15.09
C LYS A 245 -3.71 6.44 -14.94
N ASP A 246 -4.63 6.28 -15.89
CA ASP A 246 -5.94 6.95 -15.87
C ASP A 246 -6.73 6.64 -14.59
N LEU A 247 -6.79 5.36 -14.23
CA LEU A 247 -7.47 4.88 -13.01
C LEU A 247 -6.77 5.37 -11.73
N PHE A 248 -5.43 5.41 -11.74
CA PHE A 248 -4.65 5.97 -10.63
C PHE A 248 -4.91 7.46 -10.42
N PHE A 249 -4.89 8.24 -11.50
CA PHE A 249 -5.09 9.68 -11.44
C PHE A 249 -6.50 10.01 -11.00
N GLU A 250 -7.50 9.31 -11.55
CA GLU A 250 -8.89 9.46 -11.12
C GLU A 250 -9.07 9.11 -9.64
N TYR A 251 -8.48 8.00 -9.18
CA TYR A 251 -8.53 7.62 -7.76
C TYR A 251 -7.86 8.67 -6.87
N CYS A 252 -6.69 9.20 -7.25
CA CYS A 252 -5.99 10.21 -6.47
C CYS A 252 -6.77 11.51 -6.39
N GLU A 253 -7.31 11.99 -7.51
CA GLU A 253 -8.13 13.19 -7.56
C GLU A 253 -9.34 13.09 -6.62
N TRP A 254 -10.07 11.97 -6.69
CA TRP A 254 -11.20 11.72 -5.80
C TRP A 254 -10.78 11.56 -4.34
N LEU A 255 -9.79 10.70 -4.04
CA LEU A 255 -9.37 10.39 -2.68
C LEU A 255 -8.88 11.64 -1.96
N PHE A 256 -7.97 12.40 -2.58
CA PHE A 256 -7.39 13.58 -1.93
C PHE A 256 -8.38 14.75 -1.85
N SER A 257 -9.33 14.87 -2.79
CA SER A 257 -10.44 15.80 -2.64
C SER A 257 -11.26 15.51 -1.36
N VAL A 258 -11.66 14.24 -1.16
CA VAL A 258 -12.40 13.84 0.04
C VAL A 258 -11.57 14.05 1.31
N LEU A 259 -10.34 13.52 1.36
CA LEU A 259 -9.51 13.57 2.57
C LEU A 259 -9.15 15.00 2.97
N PHE A 260 -8.79 15.87 2.02
CA PHE A 260 -8.52 17.28 2.33
C PHE A 260 -9.80 18.07 2.65
N GLY A 261 -10.92 17.75 1.99
CA GLY A 261 -12.22 18.37 2.27
C GLY A 261 -12.77 18.10 3.68
N VAL A 262 -12.32 17.02 4.33
CA VAL A 262 -12.72 16.68 5.71
C VAL A 262 -11.63 16.90 6.75
N GLN A 263 -10.39 17.21 6.33
CA GLN A 263 -9.22 17.20 7.20
C GLN A 263 -9.38 18.10 8.43
N ASP A 264 -9.90 19.31 8.26
CA ASP A 264 -10.07 20.29 9.34
C ASP A 264 -11.29 20.03 10.23
N LYS A 265 -12.17 19.11 9.83
CA LYS A 265 -13.33 18.68 10.62
C LYS A 265 -12.99 17.53 11.58
N ILE A 266 -11.89 16.82 11.32
CA ILE A 266 -11.45 15.69 12.12
C ILE A 266 -10.38 16.19 13.13
N PRO A 267 -10.54 15.95 14.44
CA PRO A 267 -9.59 16.43 15.45
C PRO A 267 -8.32 15.54 15.54
N TYR A 268 -7.75 15.16 14.40
CA TYR A 268 -6.68 14.16 14.32
C TYR A 268 -5.38 14.55 15.06
N LYS A 269 -5.17 15.85 15.28
CA LYS A 269 -4.01 16.37 16.03
C LYS A 269 -4.11 16.13 17.54
N SER A 270 -5.32 15.95 18.08
CA SER A 270 -5.53 15.64 19.50
C SER A 270 -5.56 14.13 19.79
N TYR A 271 -5.49 13.29 18.76
CA TYR A 271 -5.48 11.84 18.90
C TYR A 271 -4.14 11.32 19.43
N ASP A 272 -4.19 10.15 20.06
CA ASP A 272 -2.97 9.41 20.38
C ASP A 272 -2.23 8.99 19.10
N LYS A 273 -0.99 8.54 19.25
CA LYS A 273 -0.14 8.15 18.12
C LYS A 273 -0.75 7.08 17.20
N TYR A 274 -1.59 6.19 17.73
CA TYR A 274 -2.23 5.15 16.94
C TYR A 274 -3.37 5.71 16.10
N GLN A 275 -4.28 6.47 16.73
CA GLN A 275 -5.47 7.04 16.10
C GLN A 275 -5.14 8.26 15.22
N ALA A 276 -4.04 8.97 15.47
CA ALA A 276 -3.57 10.07 14.62
C ALA A 276 -3.41 9.66 13.14
N ARG A 277 -3.22 8.36 12.86
CA ARG A 277 -3.14 7.77 11.51
C ARG A 277 -4.50 7.65 10.80
N VAL A 278 -5.50 8.38 11.27
CA VAL A 278 -6.91 8.33 10.85
C VAL A 278 -7.07 8.36 9.33
N PHE A 279 -6.37 9.24 8.62
CA PHE A 279 -6.51 9.35 7.16
C PHE A 279 -6.03 8.09 6.43
N GLY A 280 -5.02 7.39 6.95
CA GLY A 280 -4.62 6.08 6.44
C GLY A 280 -5.70 5.02 6.62
N PHE A 281 -6.42 5.03 7.74
CA PHE A 281 -7.53 4.11 8.02
C PHE A 281 -8.77 4.42 7.20
N LEU A 282 -9.10 5.71 7.03
CA LEU A 282 -10.19 6.20 6.20
C LEU A 282 -9.95 5.83 4.73
N ALA A 283 -8.75 6.10 4.21
CA ALA A 283 -8.41 5.78 2.82
C ALA A 283 -8.59 4.30 2.47
N GLU A 284 -8.40 3.38 3.43
CA GLU A 284 -8.65 1.96 3.19
C GLU A 284 -10.14 1.68 2.93
N ARG A 285 -11.05 2.37 3.62
CA ARG A 285 -12.50 2.25 3.40
C ARG A 285 -12.90 2.95 2.11
N LEU A 286 -12.38 4.17 1.90
CA LEU A 286 -12.64 4.95 0.69
C LEU A 286 -12.15 4.25 -0.57
N PHE A 287 -11.02 3.53 -0.52
CA PHE A 287 -10.56 2.75 -1.66
C PHE A 287 -11.57 1.68 -2.08
N ASN A 288 -12.23 1.02 -1.12
CA ASN A 288 -13.27 0.04 -1.42
C ASN A 288 -14.53 0.68 -2.02
N VAL A 289 -14.93 1.86 -1.54
CA VAL A 289 -16.01 2.65 -2.16
C VAL A 289 -15.70 2.96 -3.63
N TRP A 290 -14.48 3.44 -3.90
CA TRP A 290 -14.07 3.77 -5.26
C TRP A 290 -13.98 2.53 -6.17
N LEU A 291 -13.44 1.41 -5.68
CA LEU A 291 -13.40 0.16 -6.43
C LEU A 291 -14.80 -0.34 -6.77
N GLU A 292 -15.75 -0.23 -5.84
CA GLU A 292 -17.14 -0.62 -6.07
C GLU A 292 -17.79 0.25 -7.15
N TYR A 293 -17.60 1.57 -7.05
CA TYR A 293 -18.05 2.50 -8.08
C TYR A 293 -17.48 2.16 -9.45
N LYS A 294 -16.17 1.85 -9.55
CA LYS A 294 -15.53 1.46 -10.81
C LYS A 294 -16.09 0.17 -11.39
N ARG A 295 -16.40 -0.83 -10.57
CA ARG A 295 -17.00 -2.10 -11.04
C ARG A 295 -18.37 -1.88 -11.67
N VAL A 296 -19.20 -1.04 -11.04
CA VAL A 296 -20.55 -0.73 -11.54
C VAL A 296 -20.48 0.12 -12.80
N GLN A 297 -19.62 1.15 -12.82
CA GLN A 297 -19.48 2.07 -13.96
C GLN A 297 -18.87 1.41 -15.19
N ASN A 298 -17.94 0.47 -15.01
CA ASN A 298 -17.28 -0.20 -16.14
C ASN A 298 -17.06 -1.69 -15.85
N PRO A 299 -18.06 -2.54 -16.18
CA PRO A 299 -17.97 -3.99 -16.00
C PRO A 299 -16.86 -4.68 -16.80
N GLU A 300 -16.34 -4.02 -17.85
CA GLU A 300 -15.26 -4.55 -18.69
C GLU A 300 -13.86 -4.33 -18.09
N LEU A 301 -13.74 -3.57 -16.99
CA LEU A 301 -12.46 -3.41 -16.29
C LEU A 301 -11.94 -4.76 -15.79
N ARG A 302 -10.70 -5.06 -16.15
CA ARG A 302 -10.07 -6.33 -15.78
C ARG A 302 -9.46 -6.21 -14.39
N PHE A 303 -10.17 -6.71 -13.38
CA PHE A 303 -9.69 -6.79 -12.00
C PHE A 303 -8.83 -8.05 -11.78
N GLY A 304 -7.64 -7.84 -11.23
CA GLY A 304 -6.77 -8.89 -10.73
C GLY A 304 -6.78 -8.90 -9.21
N TYR A 305 -6.97 -10.08 -8.61
CA TYR A 305 -6.94 -10.24 -7.17
C TYR A 305 -5.69 -11.02 -6.77
N ALA A 306 -4.80 -10.37 -6.02
CA ALA A 306 -3.54 -10.94 -5.59
C ALA A 306 -3.57 -11.24 -4.08
N PRO A 307 -3.27 -12.47 -3.64
CA PRO A 307 -3.03 -12.75 -2.24
C PRO A 307 -1.91 -11.87 -1.69
N LEU A 308 -2.08 -11.46 -0.44
CA LEU A 308 -1.10 -10.64 0.26
C LEU A 308 -0.16 -11.54 1.06
N LEU A 309 1.15 -11.37 0.88
CA LEU A 309 2.14 -11.93 1.81
C LEU A 309 2.55 -10.87 2.82
N GLN A 310 2.26 -11.10 4.10
CA GLN A 310 2.71 -10.27 5.21
C GLN A 310 3.91 -10.92 5.91
N MET A 311 5.03 -10.20 5.90
CA MET A 311 6.21 -10.57 6.67
C MET A 311 6.10 -10.04 8.10
N ILE A 312 6.12 -10.94 9.06
CA ILE A 312 6.11 -10.64 10.50
C ILE A 312 7.53 -10.76 11.05
N LYS A 313 7.91 -9.81 11.92
CA LYS A 313 9.22 -9.82 12.58
C LYS A 313 9.31 -11.06 13.46
N ASP A 314 10.45 -11.71 13.46
CA ASP A 314 10.72 -12.77 14.43
C ASP A 314 10.72 -12.19 15.84
N ASN A 315 10.09 -12.92 16.76
CA ASN A 315 10.41 -12.77 18.16
C ASN A 315 11.84 -13.27 18.38
N PRO A 316 12.67 -12.58 19.18
CA PRO A 316 13.97 -13.09 19.56
C PRO A 316 13.82 -14.51 20.12
N ILE A 317 14.71 -15.44 19.75
CA ILE A 317 14.75 -16.76 20.40
C ILE A 317 15.16 -16.57 21.86
N PHE A 318 16.12 -15.68 22.11
CA PHE A 318 16.51 -15.24 23.45
C PHE A 318 16.71 -13.72 23.49
N GLY A 319 16.46 -13.15 24.66
CA GLY A 319 16.85 -11.78 24.99
C GLY A 319 15.71 -10.76 24.92
N PHE A 320 16.06 -9.50 25.13
CA PHE A 320 15.10 -8.41 25.18
C PHE A 320 14.79 -7.85 23.79
N SER A 321 13.53 -7.53 23.54
CA SER A 321 13.09 -6.74 22.39
C SER A 321 12.22 -5.57 22.83
N THR A 322 12.52 -4.40 22.31
CA THR A 322 11.72 -3.18 22.49
C THR A 322 10.80 -2.99 21.29
N SER A 323 9.52 -2.76 21.54
CA SER A 323 8.56 -2.38 20.49
C SER A 323 7.46 -1.50 21.11
N GLY A 324 7.31 -0.29 20.54
CA GLY A 324 6.51 0.78 21.11
C GLY A 324 7.05 1.18 22.49
N GLU A 325 6.15 1.44 23.43
CA GLU A 325 6.49 1.80 24.82
C GLU A 325 6.84 0.59 25.71
N HIS A 326 7.16 -0.56 25.12
CA HIS A 326 7.31 -1.79 25.90
C HIS A 326 8.61 -2.52 25.60
N LYS A 327 9.29 -2.94 26.66
CA LYS A 327 10.41 -3.90 26.65
C LYS A 327 9.86 -5.28 26.95
N ARG A 328 10.28 -6.29 26.18
CA ARG A 328 9.81 -7.69 26.29
C ARG A 328 11.01 -8.61 26.40
N LEU A 329 10.98 -9.64 27.24
CA LEU A 329 12.00 -10.70 27.29
C LEU A 329 11.46 -11.94 26.59
N PHE A 330 12.30 -12.56 25.78
CA PHE A 330 12.02 -13.81 25.13
C PHE A 330 13.00 -14.88 25.57
N ILE A 331 12.48 -16.10 25.81
CA ILE A 331 13.25 -17.31 26.09
C ILE A 331 12.61 -18.40 25.22
N PHE A 332 13.42 -19.10 24.40
CA PHE A 332 12.96 -20.02 23.37
C PHE A 332 11.85 -19.47 22.44
N GLY A 333 11.89 -18.17 22.14
CA GLY A 333 10.89 -17.51 21.28
C GLY A 333 9.55 -17.20 21.96
N LEU A 334 9.36 -17.64 23.21
CA LEU A 334 8.21 -17.32 24.03
C LEU A 334 8.45 -16.01 24.77
N ARG A 335 7.46 -15.11 24.72
CA ARG A 335 7.49 -13.89 25.52
C ARG A 335 7.23 -14.25 26.97
N VAL A 336 8.28 -14.28 27.78
CA VAL A 336 8.20 -14.59 29.22
C VAL A 336 8.02 -13.34 30.09
N TRP A 337 8.29 -12.15 29.55
CA TRP A 337 8.12 -10.89 30.29
C TRP A 337 7.78 -9.72 29.36
N LYS A 338 7.03 -8.75 29.87
CA LYS A 338 6.69 -7.48 29.22
C LYS A 338 6.58 -6.40 30.28
N SER A 339 7.28 -5.28 30.10
CA SER A 339 7.11 -4.08 30.93
C SER A 339 7.06 -2.82 30.07
N LYS A 340 6.38 -1.79 30.58
CA LYS A 340 6.34 -0.46 29.97
C LYS A 340 7.68 0.24 30.25
N ILE A 341 8.24 0.88 29.23
CA ILE A 341 9.47 1.66 29.37
C ILE A 341 9.08 2.95 30.09
N GLN A 342 9.58 3.13 31.32
CA GLN A 342 9.48 4.40 32.02
C GLN A 342 10.41 5.38 31.31
N ASN A 343 9.84 6.33 30.56
CA ASN A 343 10.58 7.51 30.18
C ASN A 343 10.79 8.32 31.46
N LYS A 344 12.04 8.44 31.93
CA LYS A 344 12.37 9.48 32.89
C LYS A 344 12.10 10.81 32.17
N SER A 345 11.08 11.54 32.61
CA SER A 345 10.88 12.94 32.25
C SER A 345 12.15 13.69 32.64
N ALA A 346 12.85 14.23 31.63
CA ALA A 346 13.92 15.20 31.82
C ALA A 346 13.31 16.60 31.82
#